data_AF-A0A7J2X8N9-F1
#
_entry.id   AF-A0A7J2X8N9-F1
#
_cell.length_a   1.000
_cell.length_b   1.000
_cell.length_c   1.000
_cell.angle_alpha   90.00
_cell.angle_beta   90.00
_cell.angle_gamma   90.00
#
_symmetry.space_group_name_H-M   'P 1'
#
loop_
_entity.id
_entity.type
_entity.pdbx_description
1 polymer ?
#
loop_
_entity_poly.entity_id
_entity_poly.type
_entity_poly.pdbx_seq_one_letter_code
_entity_poly.pdbx_strand_id
1 'polypeptide(L)'
;MSCIKLDPKTTLNFTFETAGGKQHPKFILENLTIGPIFLEYRLDVCSACDAIEPVVKEIFKLNYTKEEDIREEVDFNGTKVVFFHINLNHAPQYKKESFDIYDIRDLNGVPMITIITLNLDRTSLTVKPYFFTGYGFLGKSKAEDAKPIILKLIKDAITVYNSNKAGYSIS
;
A
#
# COMPACT_ATOMS: atom_id res chain seq x y z
N MET A 1 32.11 -10.85 22.60
CA MET A 1 31.59 -9.70 21.84
C MET A 1 30.64 -10.20 20.77
N SER A 2 29.43 -9.63 20.76
CA SER A 2 28.41 -9.60 19.70
C SER A 2 27.90 -10.92 19.10
N CYS A 3 26.84 -11.45 19.72
CA CYS A 3 25.77 -12.12 18.97
C CYS A 3 25.24 -11.09 17.95
N ILE A 4 25.56 -11.29 16.67
CA ILE A 4 24.80 -10.66 15.60
C ILE A 4 23.39 -11.23 15.71
N LYS A 5 22.49 -10.47 16.35
CA LYS A 5 21.05 -10.65 16.20
C LYS A 5 20.79 -10.57 14.70
N LEU A 6 20.61 -11.72 14.07
CA LEU A 6 19.92 -11.82 12.81
C LEU A 6 18.50 -11.32 13.09
N ASP A 7 18.32 -10.02 12.95
CA ASP A 7 17.03 -9.37 12.88
C ASP A 7 16.24 -10.13 11.81
N PRO A 8 15.07 -10.71 12.11
CA PRO A 8 14.36 -11.54 11.15
C PRO A 8 13.99 -10.69 9.93
N LYS A 9 14.81 -10.82 8.87
CA LYS A 9 14.59 -10.28 7.53
C LYS A 9 13.40 -10.99 6.89
N THR A 10 12.22 -10.70 7.39
CA THR A 10 11.00 -10.65 6.58
C THR A 10 10.74 -9.18 6.28
N THR A 11 11.66 -8.54 5.56
CA THR A 11 11.29 -7.36 4.78
C THR A 11 10.42 -7.88 3.64
N LEU A 12 9.12 -7.66 3.80
CA LEU A 12 8.23 -7.47 2.68
C LEU A 12 8.84 -6.31 1.89
N ASN A 13 9.57 -6.64 0.82
CA ASN A 13 10.52 -5.73 0.20
C ASN A 13 9.76 -4.65 -0.56
N PHE A 14 9.77 -3.43 -0.01
CA PHE A 14 9.39 -2.27 -0.78
C PHE A 14 10.38 -2.09 -1.96
N THR A 15 9.91 -1.48 -3.04
CA THR A 15 10.68 -1.25 -4.26
C THR A 15 10.37 0.12 -4.85
N PHE A 16 11.30 0.64 -5.65
CA PHE A 16 11.09 1.81 -6.50
C PHE A 16 10.55 1.44 -7.88
N GLU A 17 10.67 0.16 -8.27
CA GLU A 17 10.35 -0.31 -9.61
C GLU A 17 8.88 -0.71 -9.71
N THR A 18 8.12 0.06 -10.48
CA THR A 18 6.76 -0.26 -10.91
C THR A 18 6.79 -1.29 -12.04
N ALA A 19 5.63 -1.90 -12.32
CA ALA A 19 5.49 -2.83 -13.41
C ALA A 19 5.86 -2.16 -14.75
N GLY A 20 6.88 -2.69 -15.43
CA GLY A 20 7.38 -2.15 -16.70
C GLY A 20 7.94 -0.72 -16.62
N GLY A 21 8.26 -0.21 -15.42
CA GLY A 21 8.75 1.17 -15.24
C GLY A 21 7.69 2.25 -15.48
N LYS A 22 6.40 1.90 -15.43
CA LYS A 22 5.29 2.86 -15.58
C LYS A 22 5.35 3.94 -14.50
N GLN A 23 4.97 5.17 -14.84
CA GLN A 23 4.94 6.26 -13.87
C GLN A 23 3.84 6.06 -12.83
N HIS A 24 4.07 6.53 -11.60
CA HIS A 24 3.02 6.58 -10.59
C HIS A 24 1.87 7.50 -11.05
N PRO A 25 0.60 7.12 -10.85
CA PRO A 25 -0.53 7.98 -11.18
C PRO A 25 -0.49 9.32 -10.44
N LYS A 26 -1.00 10.37 -11.08
CA LYS A 26 -1.07 11.72 -10.48
C LYS A 26 -1.71 11.74 -9.09
N PHE A 27 -2.83 11.01 -8.90
CA PHE A 27 -3.50 10.96 -7.61
C PHE A 27 -2.61 10.35 -6.50
N ILE A 28 -1.68 9.45 -6.85
CA ILE A 28 -0.71 8.91 -5.89
C ILE A 28 0.31 9.98 -5.52
N LEU A 29 0.89 10.64 -6.53
CA LEU A 29 1.92 11.66 -6.33
C LEU A 29 1.42 12.82 -5.46
N GLU A 30 0.19 13.27 -5.69
CA GLU A 30 -0.46 14.33 -4.91
C GLU A 30 -0.74 13.90 -3.47
N ASN A 31 -1.24 12.67 -3.26
CA ASN A 31 -1.59 12.19 -1.93
C ASN A 31 -0.37 11.84 -1.06
N LEU A 32 0.79 11.58 -1.67
CA LEU A 32 2.06 11.44 -0.95
C LEU A 32 2.55 12.74 -0.32
N THR A 33 1.94 13.89 -0.61
CA THR A 33 2.22 15.13 0.15
C THR A 33 1.54 15.14 1.53
N ILE A 34 0.53 14.29 1.72
CA ILE A 34 -0.23 14.18 2.97
C ILE A 34 0.37 13.10 3.87
N GLY A 35 0.60 11.91 3.31
CA GLY A 35 1.04 10.74 4.07
C GLY A 35 1.37 9.54 3.19
N PRO A 36 1.83 8.42 3.79
CA PRO A 36 1.84 7.13 3.12
C PRO A 36 0.43 6.79 2.61
N ILE A 37 0.37 6.04 1.51
CA ILE A 37 -0.87 5.64 0.87
C ILE A 37 -1.08 4.15 1.08
N PHE A 38 -2.30 3.76 1.41
CA PHE A 38 -2.76 2.38 1.45
C PHE A 38 -3.84 2.18 0.38
N LEU A 39 -3.59 1.28 -0.56
CA LEU A 39 -4.53 0.91 -1.62
C LEU A 39 -5.02 -0.52 -1.37
N GLU A 40 -6.33 -0.67 -1.24
CA GLU A 40 -7.01 -1.96 -1.22
C GLU A 40 -7.71 -2.16 -2.58
N TYR A 41 -7.22 -3.11 -3.38
CA TYR A 41 -7.84 -3.48 -4.65
C TYR A 41 -8.69 -4.74 -4.50
N ARG A 42 -9.89 -4.71 -5.07
CA ARG A 42 -10.83 -5.83 -5.09
C ARG A 42 -11.65 -5.94 -6.39
N LEU A 43 -12.43 -7.01 -6.48
CA LEU A 43 -13.50 -7.23 -7.47
C LEU A 43 -14.82 -7.56 -6.76
N ASP A 44 -15.94 -7.52 -7.48
CA ASP A 44 -17.27 -7.81 -6.93
C ASP A 44 -17.45 -9.24 -6.46
N VAL A 45 -16.83 -10.17 -7.20
CA VAL A 45 -16.90 -11.61 -6.99
C VAL A 45 -15.51 -12.11 -6.60
N CYS A 46 -15.20 -12.05 -5.31
CA CYS A 46 -13.89 -12.42 -4.79
C CYS A 46 -14.01 -12.80 -3.31
N SER A 47 -14.08 -14.11 -3.02
CA SER A 47 -14.24 -14.61 -1.64
C SER A 47 -13.08 -14.24 -0.73
N ALA A 48 -11.86 -14.17 -1.25
CA ALA A 48 -10.70 -13.70 -0.50
C ALA A 48 -10.80 -12.20 -0.18
N CYS A 49 -11.38 -11.39 -1.08
CA CYS A 49 -11.61 -9.97 -0.83
C CYS A 49 -12.65 -9.78 0.28
N ASP A 50 -13.76 -10.54 0.21
CA ASP A 50 -14.81 -10.52 1.22
C ASP A 50 -14.30 -10.97 2.61
N ALA A 51 -13.29 -11.85 2.65
CA ALA A 51 -12.66 -12.29 3.88
C ALA A 51 -11.68 -11.26 4.49
N ILE A 52 -10.92 -10.52 3.67
CA ILE A 52 -9.93 -9.55 4.17
C ILE A 52 -10.53 -8.17 4.47
N GLU A 53 -11.62 -7.78 3.79
CA GLU A 53 -12.24 -6.47 3.94
C GLU A 53 -12.60 -6.12 5.40
N PRO A 54 -13.21 -7.03 6.21
CA PRO A 54 -13.46 -6.74 7.62
C PRO A 54 -12.19 -6.42 8.42
N VAL A 55 -11.07 -7.07 8.08
CA VAL A 55 -9.77 -6.82 8.72
C VAL A 55 -9.26 -5.42 8.38
N VAL A 56 -9.35 -5.03 7.10
CA VAL A 56 -8.92 -3.69 6.64
C VAL A 56 -9.80 -2.60 7.25
N LYS A 57 -11.13 -2.78 7.22
CA LYS A 57 -12.09 -1.89 7.90
C LYS A 57 -11.78 -1.72 9.37
N GLU A 58 -11.42 -2.79 10.08
CA GLU A 58 -11.07 -2.72 11.50
C GLU A 58 -9.78 -1.92 11.73
N ILE A 59 -8.74 -2.13 10.90
CA ILE A 59 -7.46 -1.41 11.00
C ILE A 59 -7.65 0.09 10.81
N PHE A 60 -8.41 0.48 9.78
CA PHE A 60 -8.64 1.88 9.44
C PHE A 60 -9.83 2.50 10.17
N LYS A 61 -10.62 1.70 10.89
CA LYS A 61 -11.89 2.08 11.54
C LYS A 61 -12.86 2.75 10.56
N LEU A 62 -12.93 2.23 9.34
CA LEU A 62 -13.78 2.73 8.27
C LEU A 62 -14.98 1.83 8.07
N ASN A 63 -16.06 2.42 7.57
CA ASN A 63 -17.23 1.70 7.11
C ASN A 63 -17.50 2.09 5.65
N TYR A 64 -17.52 1.11 4.78
CA TYR A 64 -17.79 1.24 3.35
C TYR A 64 -18.39 -0.08 2.86
N THR A 65 -18.93 -0.09 1.65
CA THR A 65 -19.44 -1.27 0.97
C THR A 65 -18.49 -1.67 -0.15
N LYS A 66 -18.61 -2.92 -0.59
CA LYS A 66 -17.72 -3.48 -1.59
C LYS A 66 -17.69 -2.74 -2.93
N GLU A 67 -18.75 -2.04 -3.28
CA GLU A 67 -18.90 -1.37 -4.59
C GLU A 67 -18.40 0.07 -4.57
N GLU A 68 -18.25 0.66 -3.38
CA GLU A 68 -17.84 2.05 -3.24
C GLU A 68 -16.37 2.26 -3.63
N ASP A 69 -16.06 3.42 -4.22
CA ASP A 69 -14.69 3.89 -4.42
C ASP A 69 -14.44 5.03 -3.44
N ILE A 70 -13.75 4.75 -2.34
CA ILE A 70 -13.55 5.74 -1.26
C ILE A 70 -12.10 6.15 -1.12
N ARG A 71 -11.91 7.37 -0.64
CA ARG A 71 -10.63 7.93 -0.21
C ARG A 71 -10.80 8.53 1.18
N GLU A 72 -10.00 8.10 2.14
CA GLU A 72 -10.05 8.58 3.53
C GLU A 72 -8.66 8.89 4.07
N GLU A 73 -8.58 9.84 5.02
CA GLU A 73 -7.33 10.20 5.70
C GLU A 73 -7.38 9.76 7.15
N VAL A 74 -6.71 8.65 7.46
CA VAL A 74 -6.74 8.05 8.80
C VAL A 74 -5.48 8.42 9.57
N ASP A 75 -5.64 8.88 10.81
CA ASP A 75 -4.51 9.21 11.67
C ASP A 75 -3.96 7.97 12.37
N PHE A 76 -2.65 7.74 12.19
CA PHE A 76 -1.88 6.73 12.90
C PHE A 76 -0.82 7.43 13.76
N ASN A 77 -1.21 7.77 15.00
CA ASN A 77 -0.34 8.40 16.00
C ASN A 77 0.32 9.70 15.48
N GLY A 78 -0.48 10.60 14.90
CA GLY A 78 -0.03 11.89 14.39
C GLY A 78 0.58 11.88 12.98
N THR A 79 0.59 10.72 12.31
CA THR A 79 0.87 10.65 10.87
C THR A 79 -0.38 10.21 10.14
N LYS A 80 -0.82 11.00 9.16
CA LYS A 80 -1.91 10.64 8.26
C LYS A 80 -1.47 9.51 7.33
N VAL A 81 -2.34 8.53 7.12
CA VAL A 81 -2.24 7.53 6.05
C VAL A 81 -3.47 7.73 5.16
N VAL A 82 -3.24 7.91 3.87
CA VAL A 82 -4.31 8.06 2.89
C VAL A 82 -4.76 6.69 2.44
N PHE A 83 -5.96 6.30 2.83
CA PHE A 83 -6.59 5.05 2.46
C PHE A 83 -7.39 5.22 1.16
N PHE A 84 -7.27 4.25 0.25
CA PHE A 84 -8.16 4.09 -0.89
C PHE A 84 -8.70 2.66 -0.91
N HIS A 85 -10.01 2.54 -1.07
CA HIS A 85 -10.66 1.31 -1.47
C HIS A 85 -11.02 1.39 -2.94
N ILE A 86 -10.51 0.47 -3.76
CA ILE A 86 -10.62 0.48 -5.20
C ILE A 86 -11.25 -0.85 -5.64
N ASN A 87 -12.54 -0.83 -5.96
CA ASN A 87 -13.16 -1.94 -6.66
C ASN A 87 -12.95 -1.80 -8.18
N LEU A 88 -12.23 -2.73 -8.80
CA LEU A 88 -11.88 -2.69 -10.22
C LEU A 88 -13.09 -2.81 -11.15
N ASN A 89 -14.25 -3.29 -10.68
CA ASN A 89 -15.50 -3.28 -11.45
C ASN A 89 -16.10 -1.86 -11.52
N HIS A 90 -15.98 -1.07 -10.46
CA HIS A 90 -16.74 0.18 -10.28
C HIS A 90 -15.91 1.47 -10.29
N ALA A 91 -14.63 1.40 -9.92
CA ALA A 91 -13.76 2.56 -9.80
C ALA A 91 -13.61 3.32 -11.15
N PRO A 92 -13.28 4.62 -11.14
CA PRO A 92 -12.95 5.33 -12.36
C PRO A 92 -11.68 4.76 -13.02
N GLN A 93 -11.61 4.86 -14.35
CA GLN A 93 -10.58 4.23 -15.18
C GLN A 93 -9.15 4.52 -14.71
N TYR A 94 -8.83 5.77 -14.35
CA TYR A 94 -7.49 6.16 -13.89
C TYR A 94 -7.05 5.46 -12.59
N LYS A 95 -7.99 5.03 -11.74
CA LYS A 95 -7.70 4.19 -10.56
C LYS A 95 -7.57 2.73 -10.94
N LYS A 96 -8.38 2.22 -11.88
CA LYS A 96 -8.24 0.86 -12.40
C LYS A 96 -6.85 0.65 -13.02
N GLU A 97 -6.39 1.60 -13.82
CA GLU A 97 -5.06 1.56 -14.46
C GLU A 97 -3.90 1.57 -13.45
N SER A 98 -4.14 2.05 -12.22
CA SER A 98 -3.14 1.97 -11.16
C SER A 98 -2.87 0.53 -10.68
N PHE A 99 -3.82 -0.38 -10.85
CA PHE A 99 -3.64 -1.80 -10.55
C PHE A 99 -2.45 -2.38 -11.33
N ASP A 100 -2.44 -2.20 -12.65
CA ASP A 100 -1.39 -2.69 -13.55
C ASP A 100 -0.02 -2.04 -13.30
N ILE A 101 0.04 -0.91 -12.59
CA ILE A 101 1.30 -0.24 -12.25
C ILE A 101 1.95 -0.91 -11.04
N TYR A 102 1.12 -1.38 -10.10
CA TYR A 102 1.55 -1.98 -8.84
C TYR A 102 1.56 -3.50 -8.86
N ASP A 103 0.92 -4.14 -9.84
CA ASP A 103 1.05 -5.58 -10.09
C ASP A 103 2.40 -5.93 -10.75
N ILE A 104 3.49 -5.73 -10.02
CA ILE A 104 4.86 -5.98 -10.50
C ILE A 104 5.14 -7.45 -10.84
N ARG A 105 4.26 -8.36 -10.43
CA ARG A 105 4.39 -9.80 -10.67
C ARG A 105 3.48 -10.30 -11.78
N ASP A 106 2.68 -9.41 -12.38
CA ASP A 106 1.69 -9.73 -13.43
C ASP A 106 0.77 -10.90 -13.03
N LEU A 107 0.37 -10.94 -11.76
CA LEU A 107 -0.45 -12.03 -11.22
C LEU A 107 -1.93 -11.82 -11.50
N ASN A 108 -2.33 -10.57 -11.77
CA ASN A 108 -3.70 -10.13 -11.97
C ASN A 108 -4.64 -10.61 -10.83
N GLY A 109 -4.09 -10.66 -9.61
CA GLY A 109 -4.73 -11.28 -8.45
C GLY A 109 -5.33 -10.24 -7.49
N VAL A 110 -6.50 -10.54 -6.93
CA VAL A 110 -7.13 -9.79 -5.84
C VAL A 110 -7.52 -10.73 -4.69
N PRO A 111 -7.59 -10.26 -3.42
CA PRO A 111 -7.31 -8.90 -2.97
C PRO A 111 -5.83 -8.57 -3.15
N MET A 112 -5.55 -7.34 -3.57
CA MET A 112 -4.19 -6.81 -3.66
C MET A 112 -4.08 -5.60 -2.76
N ILE A 113 -3.12 -5.63 -1.84
CA ILE A 113 -2.79 -4.53 -0.95
C ILE A 113 -1.51 -3.89 -1.48
N THR A 114 -1.57 -2.59 -1.74
CA THR A 114 -0.40 -1.80 -2.10
C THR A 114 -0.18 -0.70 -1.07
N ILE A 115 1.02 -0.57 -0.54
CA ILE A 115 1.38 0.48 0.41
C ILE A 115 2.52 1.29 -0.19
N ILE A 116 2.29 2.59 -0.37
CA ILE A 116 3.24 3.51 -1.02
C ILE A 116 3.71 4.53 0.02
N THR A 117 5.01 4.72 0.09
CA THR A 117 5.68 5.69 0.96
C THR A 117 6.73 6.45 0.14
N LEU A 118 7.59 7.22 0.82
CA LEU A 118 8.66 8.00 0.22
C LEU A 118 10.01 7.54 0.75
N ASN A 119 10.95 7.30 -0.16
CA ASN A 119 12.31 6.95 0.23
C ASN A 119 13.33 7.63 -0.70
N LEU A 120 14.55 7.81 -0.19
CA LEU A 120 15.67 8.32 -0.98
C LEU A 120 16.18 7.21 -1.91
N ASP A 121 16.03 7.41 -3.21
CA ASP A 121 16.79 6.62 -4.19
C ASP A 121 18.24 7.11 -4.19
N ARG A 122 19.16 6.24 -3.76
CA ARG A 122 20.58 6.57 -3.64
C ARG A 122 21.28 6.69 -5.00
N THR A 123 20.66 6.22 -6.08
CA THR A 123 21.21 6.30 -7.43
C THR A 123 20.97 7.68 -8.03
N SER A 124 19.73 8.19 -7.93
CA SER A 124 19.36 9.52 -8.42
C SER A 124 19.54 10.62 -7.37
N LEU A 125 19.75 10.26 -6.09
CA LEU A 125 19.75 11.15 -4.94
C LEU A 125 18.45 11.97 -4.81
N THR A 126 17.33 11.38 -5.24
CA THR A 126 16.00 12.01 -5.15
C THR A 126 15.08 11.20 -4.24
N VAL A 127 14.26 11.91 -3.45
CA VAL A 127 13.17 11.28 -2.73
C VAL A 127 12.04 11.03 -3.71
N LYS A 128 11.62 9.77 -3.83
CA LYS A 128 10.58 9.36 -4.77
C LYS A 128 9.68 8.27 -4.17
N PRO A 129 8.53 7.96 -4.79
CA PRO A 129 7.64 6.92 -4.28
C PRO A 129 8.34 5.56 -4.18
N TYR A 130 8.09 4.87 -3.08
CA TYR A 130 8.68 3.59 -2.72
C TYR A 130 7.55 2.72 -2.16
N PHE A 131 7.29 1.55 -2.73
CA PHE A 131 6.04 0.84 -2.44
C PHE A 131 6.22 -0.66 -2.26
N PHE A 132 5.27 -1.27 -1.57
CA PHE A 132 5.13 -2.70 -1.42
C PHE A 132 3.78 -3.14 -2.00
N THR A 133 3.74 -4.30 -2.66
CA THR A 133 2.51 -4.95 -3.10
C THR A 133 2.46 -6.39 -2.60
N GLY A 134 1.30 -6.76 -2.04
CA GLY A 134 1.02 -8.12 -1.58
C GLY A 134 -0.37 -8.57 -2.00
N TYR A 135 -0.55 -9.89 -2.12
CA TYR A 135 -1.76 -10.52 -2.64
C TYR A 135 -2.40 -11.43 -1.59
N GLY A 136 -3.71 -11.65 -1.71
CA GLY A 136 -4.47 -12.52 -0.84
C GLY A 136 -4.30 -12.11 0.63
N PHE A 137 -3.96 -13.08 1.48
CA PHE A 137 -3.72 -12.85 2.91
C PHE A 137 -2.23 -12.68 3.24
N LEU A 138 -1.44 -12.12 2.31
CA LEU A 138 -0.01 -11.83 2.51
C LEU A 138 0.80 -13.07 2.93
N GLY A 139 0.52 -14.20 2.29
CA GLY A 139 1.17 -15.50 2.59
C GLY A 139 0.59 -16.24 3.79
N LYS A 140 -0.55 -15.78 4.35
CA LYS A 140 -1.30 -16.49 5.39
C LYS A 140 -2.43 -17.32 4.80
N SER A 141 -2.88 -18.30 5.59
CA SER A 141 -4.03 -19.16 5.26
C SER A 141 -5.38 -18.52 5.59
N LYS A 142 -5.41 -17.55 6.51
CA LYS A 142 -6.61 -16.86 6.96
C LYS A 142 -6.43 -15.35 6.93
N ALA A 143 -7.51 -14.61 6.71
CA ALA A 143 -7.51 -13.16 6.60
C ALA A 143 -7.07 -12.50 7.92
N GLU A 144 -7.54 -13.01 9.05
CA GLU A 144 -7.28 -12.46 10.39
C GLU A 144 -5.78 -12.52 10.73
N ASP A 145 -5.08 -13.56 10.26
CA ASP A 145 -3.65 -13.74 10.46
C ASP A 145 -2.80 -12.73 9.65
N ALA A 146 -3.40 -12.07 8.64
CA ALA A 146 -2.74 -11.01 7.87
C ALA A 146 -2.74 -9.65 8.60
N LYS A 147 -3.66 -9.43 9.54
CA LYS A 147 -3.78 -8.19 10.32
C LYS A 147 -2.47 -7.68 10.93
N PRO A 148 -1.71 -8.50 11.70
CA PRO A 148 -0.45 -8.04 12.28
C PRO A 148 0.61 -7.68 11.22
N ILE A 149 0.54 -8.31 10.04
CA ILE A 149 1.44 -7.99 8.92
C ILE A 149 1.07 -6.63 8.33
N ILE A 150 -0.21 -6.40 8.07
CA ILE A 150 -0.71 -5.12 7.54
C ILE A 150 -0.33 -3.97 8.48
N LEU A 151 -0.55 -4.13 9.78
CA LEU A 151 -0.18 -3.13 10.79
C LEU A 151 1.33 -2.86 10.81
N LYS A 152 2.16 -3.91 10.71
CA LYS A 152 3.62 -3.75 10.62
C LYS A 152 4.00 -2.96 9.36
N LEU A 153 3.45 -3.30 8.21
CA LEU A 153 3.72 -2.60 6.94
C LEU A 153 3.34 -1.12 6.99
N ILE A 154 2.17 -0.79 7.57
CA ILE A 154 1.74 0.61 7.76
C ILE A 154 2.75 1.34 8.64
N LYS A 155 3.17 0.74 9.77
CA LYS A 155 4.16 1.34 10.68
C LYS A 155 5.52 1.56 10.01
N ASP A 156 5.98 0.59 9.23
CA ASP A 156 7.24 0.68 8.49
C ASP A 156 7.15 1.79 7.42
N ALA A 157 6.04 1.86 6.69
CA ALA A 157 5.78 2.91 5.70
C ALA A 157 5.73 4.31 6.31
N ILE A 158 5.08 4.48 7.47
CA ILE A 158 5.06 5.74 8.23
C ILE A 158 6.46 6.15 8.66
N THR A 159 7.26 5.21 9.15
CA THR A 159 8.63 5.47 9.60
C THR A 159 9.47 5.98 8.44
N VAL A 160 9.46 5.26 7.32
CA VAL A 160 10.19 5.61 6.09
C VAL A 160 9.71 6.95 5.52
N TYR A 161 8.39 7.18 5.50
CA TYR A 161 7.81 8.45 5.05
C TYR A 161 8.32 9.63 5.86
N ASN A 162 8.22 9.57 7.20
CA ASN A 162 8.60 10.68 8.06
C ASN A 162 10.10 11.01 7.97
N SER A 163 10.95 10.02 7.69
CA SER A 163 12.38 10.25 7.45
C SER A 163 12.70 10.95 6.13
N ASN A 164 11.82 10.88 5.13
CA ASN A 164 12.13 11.32 3.76
C ASN A 164 11.23 12.45 3.23
N LYS A 165 10.03 12.66 3.80
CA LYS A 165 9.00 13.57 3.27
C LYS A 165 9.48 15.00 2.99
N ALA A 166 10.45 15.50 3.76
CA ALA A 166 11.00 16.84 3.58
C ALA A 166 11.73 17.03 2.23
N GLY A 167 12.20 15.95 1.61
CA GLY A 167 12.87 15.99 0.31
C GLY A 167 11.94 15.70 -0.87
N TYR A 168 10.65 15.51 -0.65
CA TYR A 168 9.70 15.18 -1.71
C TYR A 168 9.00 16.43 -2.25
N SER A 169 8.99 16.56 -3.57
CA SER A 169 8.22 17.55 -4.30
C SER A 169 7.60 16.88 -5.52
N ILE A 170 6.39 17.32 -5.89
CA ILE A 170 5.77 16.89 -7.14
C ILE A 170 6.52 17.58 -8.29
N SER A 171 7.26 16.81 -9.07
CA SER A 171 7.96 17.26 -10.28
C SER A 171 7.10 17.08 -11.53
#